data_AF-A0A643BPX8-F1
#
_entry.id   AF-A0A643BPX8-F1
#
_cell.length_a   1.000
_cell.length_b   1.000
_cell.length_c   1.000
_cell.angle_alpha   90.00
_cell.angle_beta   90.00
_cell.angle_gamma   90.00
#
_symmetry.space_group_name_H-M   'P 1'
#
loop_
_entity.id
_entity.type
_entity.pdbx_description
1 polymer ?
#
loop_
_entity_poly.entity_id
_entity_poly.type
_entity_poly.pdbx_seq_one_letter_code
_entity_poly.pdbx_strand_id
1 'polypeptide(L)'
;MVDEEKHEAHSPLATNSSDVFLAFHRNLDFVRKFMKPLLIGELAPEEPSQDHSKNSQITEDFRALRKTAEDMNLFKSNHLFFLLYLAHIIVMESIAWFTIFYFGNGWIATVITAFILATSQAQAGWLQHDYGHLSVYKKSTWNHIAHKFMIGHLKGASANWWNHRHFQHHAKPNIFHKDPDVNMLHVFVLGKWQPIEYGKKKLKYLPYNHQHEYFFLIGPPLLIPLYFQYQIIMSMIVHRDWVDAF
;
A
#
# COMPACT_ATOMS: atom_id res chain seq x y z
N MET A 1 23.97 40.67 -34.19
CA MET A 1 22.78 41.29 -33.58
C MET A 1 21.57 40.76 -34.34
N VAL A 2 21.03 39.63 -33.87
CA VAL A 2 19.66 39.44 -33.37
C VAL A 2 19.55 37.93 -33.17
N ASP A 3 19.50 37.55 -31.89
CA ASP A 3 19.29 36.19 -31.41
C ASP A 3 17.89 35.73 -31.83
N GLU A 4 17.80 34.56 -32.47
CA GLU A 4 16.53 33.88 -32.71
C GLU A 4 16.34 32.84 -31.60
N GLU A 5 15.72 33.30 -30.53
CA GLU A 5 15.32 32.55 -29.35
C GLU A 5 14.33 31.45 -29.79
N LYS A 6 14.79 30.20 -29.81
CA LYS A 6 13.93 29.03 -29.96
C LYS A 6 13.04 28.93 -28.73
N HIS A 7 11.87 29.55 -28.79
CA HIS A 7 10.76 29.25 -27.90
C HIS A 7 10.30 27.81 -28.14
N GLU A 8 10.84 26.88 -27.34
CA GLU A 8 10.20 25.59 -27.08
C GLU A 8 8.86 25.86 -26.38
N ALA A 9 7.81 25.98 -27.17
CA ALA A 9 6.43 25.97 -26.70
C ALA A 9 6.11 24.57 -26.18
N HIS A 10 6.44 24.30 -24.92
CA HIS A 10 5.84 23.22 -24.15
C HIS A 10 4.33 23.50 -24.06
N SER A 11 3.56 22.88 -24.96
CA SER A 11 2.09 22.86 -24.91
C SER A 11 1.63 22.36 -23.53
N PRO A 12 0.64 23.01 -22.88
CA PRO A 12 0.18 22.57 -21.58
C PRO A 12 -0.46 21.19 -21.71
N LEU A 13 0.02 20.28 -20.87
CA LEU A 13 -0.55 18.95 -20.65
C LEU A 13 -2.07 19.05 -20.51
N ALA A 14 -2.79 18.31 -21.36
CA ALA A 14 -4.22 18.12 -21.23
C ALA A 14 -4.54 17.63 -19.80
N THR A 15 -5.10 18.54 -19.02
CA THR A 15 -5.53 18.36 -17.64
C THR A 15 -6.77 17.49 -17.66
N ASN A 16 -6.76 16.34 -16.98
CA ASN A 16 -7.93 15.62 -16.45
C ASN A 16 -7.48 14.31 -15.77
N SER A 17 -6.60 13.56 -16.42
CA SER A 17 -5.97 12.33 -15.90
C SER A 17 -4.47 12.47 -15.64
N SER A 18 -3.86 13.57 -16.09
CA SER A 18 -2.41 13.81 -15.97
C SER A 18 -1.90 13.78 -14.53
N ASP A 19 -2.58 14.41 -13.56
CA ASP A 19 -2.11 14.44 -12.17
C ASP A 19 -2.11 13.05 -11.53
N VAL A 20 -3.17 12.26 -11.77
CA VAL A 20 -3.28 10.87 -11.32
C VAL A 20 -2.27 9.99 -12.06
N PHE A 21 -2.16 10.15 -13.38
CA PHE A 21 -1.20 9.42 -14.19
C PHE A 21 0.24 9.66 -13.71
N LEU A 22 0.61 10.91 -13.43
CA LEU A 22 1.91 11.27 -12.86
C LEU A 22 2.11 10.70 -11.45
N ALA A 23 1.05 10.63 -10.63
CA ALA A 23 1.11 10.05 -9.30
C ALA A 23 1.37 8.53 -9.31
N PHE A 24 0.76 7.79 -10.26
CA PHE A 24 0.93 6.34 -10.38
C PHE A 24 2.18 5.93 -11.17
N HIS A 25 2.74 6.82 -12.00
CA HIS A 25 3.84 6.48 -12.92
C HIS A 25 5.11 7.26 -12.60
N ARG A 26 5.99 6.65 -11.79
CA ARG A 26 7.29 7.23 -11.43
C ARG A 26 8.27 7.35 -12.60
N ASN A 27 8.19 6.46 -13.59
CA ASN A 27 9.06 6.46 -14.78
C ASN A 27 8.23 6.60 -16.05
N LEU A 28 8.01 7.84 -16.47
CA LEU A 28 7.19 8.15 -17.63
C LEU A 28 7.80 7.63 -18.94
N ASP A 29 9.13 7.62 -19.05
CA ASP A 29 9.81 7.13 -20.26
C ASP A 29 9.64 5.62 -20.44
N PHE A 30 9.60 4.87 -19.34
CA PHE A 30 9.25 3.46 -19.37
C PHE A 30 7.81 3.25 -19.80
N VAL A 31 6.87 3.98 -19.18
CA VAL A 31 5.43 3.84 -19.44
C VAL A 31 5.08 4.22 -20.88
N ARG A 32 5.66 5.30 -21.40
CA ARG A 32 5.48 5.76 -22.80
C ARG A 32 5.74 4.68 -23.84
N LYS A 33 6.59 3.69 -23.55
CA LYS A 33 6.86 2.55 -24.45
C LYS A 33 5.61 1.69 -24.67
N PHE A 34 4.70 1.65 -23.71
CA PHE A 34 3.47 0.84 -23.73
C PHE A 34 2.23 1.64 -24.13
N MET A 35 2.32 2.97 -24.22
CA MET A 35 1.15 3.82 -24.50
C MET A 35 0.77 3.87 -25.97
N LYS A 36 1.72 3.67 -26.89
CA LYS A 36 1.46 3.79 -28.34
C LYS A 36 0.33 2.88 -28.85
N PRO A 37 0.26 1.58 -28.48
CA PRO A 37 -0.85 0.72 -28.90
C PRO A 37 -2.20 1.08 -28.28
N LEU A 38 -2.22 1.90 -27.22
CA LEU A 38 -3.43 2.33 -26.52
C LEU A 38 -3.93 3.70 -27.00
N LEU A 39 -3.23 4.34 -27.95
CA LEU A 39 -3.62 5.64 -28.49
C LEU A 39 -4.83 5.48 -29.42
N ILE A 40 -5.99 5.99 -29.00
CA ILE A 40 -7.22 5.97 -29.78
C ILE A 40 -7.36 7.26 -30.61
N GLY A 41 -6.90 8.39 -30.08
CA GLY A 41 -6.97 9.70 -30.73
C GLY A 41 -6.41 10.79 -29.82
N GLU A 42 -6.40 12.03 -30.31
CA GLU A 42 -6.01 13.21 -29.55
C GLU A 42 -7.24 14.05 -29.21
N LEU A 43 -7.24 14.64 -28.01
CA LEU A 43 -8.34 15.50 -27.56
C LEU A 43 -8.34 16.80 -28.39
N ALA A 44 -9.50 17.19 -28.92
CA ALA A 44 -9.59 18.47 -29.63
C ALA A 44 -9.36 19.63 -28.63
N PRO A 45 -8.65 20.70 -29.02
CA PRO A 45 -8.32 21.81 -28.09
C PRO A 45 -9.53 22.47 -27.44
N GLU A 46 -10.68 22.42 -28.10
CA GLU A 46 -11.92 23.08 -27.66
C GLU A 46 -12.91 22.13 -26.99
N GLU A 47 -12.56 20.84 -26.87
CA GLU A 47 -13.42 19.86 -26.23
C GLU A 47 -13.46 20.08 -24.72
N PRO A 48 -14.62 20.37 -24.13
CA PRO A 48 -14.71 20.62 -22.69
C PRO A 48 -14.36 19.36 -21.92
N SER A 49 -13.68 19.54 -20.79
CA SER A 49 -13.42 18.45 -19.85
C SER A 49 -14.74 17.79 -19.44
N GLN A 50 -14.87 16.48 -19.70
CA GLN A 50 -16.01 15.68 -19.24
C GLN A 50 -16.08 15.52 -17.72
N ASP A 51 -15.09 16.04 -16.98
CA ASP A 51 -14.99 16.01 -15.52
C ASP A 51 -15.87 17.09 -14.87
N HIS A 52 -17.03 17.39 -15.46
CA HIS A 52 -17.98 18.47 -15.13
C HIS A 52 -18.46 18.48 -13.65
N SER A 53 -18.11 17.48 -12.85
CA SER A 53 -18.42 17.37 -11.41
C SER A 53 -17.23 17.58 -10.47
N LYS A 54 -15.99 17.76 -10.95
CA LYS A 54 -14.86 18.07 -10.07
C LYS A 54 -14.87 19.55 -9.73
N ASN A 55 -15.03 19.85 -8.44
CA ASN A 55 -14.90 21.21 -7.92
C ASN A 55 -13.49 21.73 -8.26
N SER A 56 -13.39 22.73 -9.13
CA SER A 56 -12.12 23.32 -9.59
C SER A 56 -11.27 23.78 -8.41
N GLN A 57 -11.92 24.32 -7.38
CA GLN A 57 -11.29 24.73 -6.13
C GLN A 57 -10.53 23.57 -5.47
N ILE A 58 -11.12 22.38 -5.39
CA ILE A 58 -10.46 21.22 -4.76
C ILE A 58 -9.20 20.82 -5.54
N THR A 59 -9.25 20.90 -6.87
CA THR A 59 -8.10 20.56 -7.71
C THR A 59 -6.97 21.58 -7.52
N GLU A 60 -7.30 22.86 -7.46
CA GLU A 60 -6.35 23.93 -7.19
C GLU A 60 -5.74 23.83 -5.79
N ASP A 61 -6.56 23.59 -4.77
CA ASP A 61 -6.12 23.38 -3.38
C ASP A 61 -5.16 22.19 -3.28
N PHE A 62 -5.47 21.07 -3.96
CA PHE A 62 -4.58 19.91 -3.98
C PHE A 62 -3.24 20.20 -4.66
N ARG A 63 -3.25 20.95 -5.76
CA ARG A 63 -2.01 21.37 -6.44
C ARG A 63 -1.18 22.31 -5.58
N ALA A 64 -1.82 23.25 -4.88
CA ALA A 64 -1.15 24.14 -3.94
C ALA A 64 -0.52 23.35 -2.77
N LEU A 65 -1.25 22.38 -2.22
CA LEU A 65 -0.75 21.48 -1.18
C LEU A 65 0.46 20.68 -1.67
N ARG A 66 0.38 20.07 -2.86
CA ARG A 66 1.49 19.32 -3.46
C ARG A 66 2.71 20.20 -3.64
N LYS A 67 2.55 21.40 -4.23
CA LYS A 67 3.65 22.35 -4.42
C LYS A 67 4.30 22.71 -3.10
N THR A 68 3.51 22.96 -2.06
CA THR A 68 4.00 23.24 -0.71
C THR A 68 4.85 22.07 -0.17
N ALA A 69 4.39 20.83 -0.34
CA ALA A 69 5.15 19.64 0.07
C ALA A 69 6.46 19.46 -0.74
N GLU A 70 6.46 19.81 -2.03
CA GLU A 70 7.66 19.81 -2.89
C GLU A 70 8.67 20.89 -2.43
N ASP A 71 8.21 22.11 -2.17
CA ASP A 71 9.02 23.24 -1.69
C ASP A 71 9.64 22.94 -0.30
N MET A 72 8.89 22.25 0.56
CA MET A 72 9.34 21.76 1.87
C MET A 72 10.27 20.54 1.78
N ASN A 73 10.55 20.02 0.58
CA ASN A 73 11.36 18.82 0.34
C ASN A 73 10.82 17.55 1.02
N LEU A 74 9.52 17.46 1.30
CA LEU A 74 8.93 16.31 2.02
C LEU A 74 9.00 14.99 1.24
N PHE A 75 9.22 15.05 -0.08
CA PHE A 75 9.41 13.87 -0.94
C PHE A 75 10.87 13.37 -0.98
N LYS A 76 11.81 14.07 -0.33
CA LYS A 76 13.20 13.60 -0.20
C LYS A 76 13.32 12.71 1.03
N SER A 77 13.49 11.42 0.81
CA SER A 77 13.73 10.45 1.87
C SER A 77 15.07 10.67 2.58
N ASN A 78 15.09 10.46 3.90
CA ASN A 78 16.32 10.47 4.70
C ASN A 78 16.81 9.02 4.89
N HIS A 79 17.81 8.60 4.12
CA HIS A 79 18.30 7.22 4.17
C HIS A 79 18.89 6.84 5.53
N LEU A 80 19.52 7.78 6.25
CA LEU A 80 20.07 7.51 7.58
C LEU A 80 18.96 7.21 8.58
N PHE A 81 17.84 7.95 8.52
CA PHE A 81 16.66 7.66 9.33
C PHE A 81 16.15 6.25 9.09
N PHE A 82 15.96 5.84 7.83
CA PHE A 82 15.48 4.50 7.49
C PHE A 82 16.46 3.39 7.89
N LEU A 83 17.77 3.63 7.79
CA LEU A 83 18.80 2.70 8.27
C LEU A 83 18.75 2.53 9.79
N LEU A 84 18.67 3.64 10.54
CA LEU A 84 18.57 3.60 12.00
C LEU A 84 17.25 2.97 12.45
N TYR A 85 16.17 3.19 11.71
CA TYR A 85 14.88 2.57 12.00
C TYR A 85 14.94 1.04 11.83
N LEU A 86 15.58 0.57 10.75
CA LEU A 86 15.82 -0.86 10.57
C LEU A 86 16.72 -1.43 11.68
N ALA A 87 17.82 -0.74 12.03
CA ALA A 87 18.71 -1.17 13.10
C ALA A 87 17.97 -1.28 14.44
N HIS A 88 17.11 -0.31 14.75
CA HIS A 88 16.26 -0.32 15.95
C HIS A 88 15.36 -1.56 16.00
N ILE A 89 14.71 -1.91 14.89
CA ILE A 89 13.87 -3.12 14.78
C ILE A 89 14.72 -4.38 15.03
N ILE A 90 15.88 -4.52 14.38
CA ILE A 90 16.77 -5.68 14.58
C ILE A 90 17.24 -5.80 16.03
N VAL A 91 17.53 -4.67 16.68
CA VAL A 91 17.90 -4.64 18.11
C VAL A 91 16.74 -5.14 18.98
N MET A 92 15.51 -4.70 18.73
CA MET A 92 14.34 -5.18 19.48
C MET A 92 14.10 -6.68 19.28
N GLU A 93 14.16 -7.17 18.04
CA GLU A 93 14.06 -8.61 17.74
C GLU A 93 15.14 -9.38 18.52
N SER A 94 16.40 -8.92 18.48
CA SER A 94 17.52 -9.55 19.16
C SER A 94 17.35 -9.57 20.68
N ILE A 95 16.87 -8.47 21.28
CA ILE A 95 16.58 -8.40 22.72
C ILE A 95 15.48 -9.38 23.10
N ALA A 96 14.43 -9.50 22.28
CA ALA A 96 13.33 -10.41 22.55
C ALA A 96 13.81 -11.88 22.54
N TRP A 97 14.57 -12.29 21.52
CA TRP A 97 15.16 -13.62 21.44
C TRP A 97 16.13 -13.90 22.59
N PHE A 98 16.99 -12.93 22.91
CA PHE A 98 17.93 -13.03 24.03
C PHE A 98 17.19 -13.19 25.37
N THR A 99 16.08 -12.49 25.56
CA THR A 99 15.28 -12.56 26.79
C THR A 99 14.79 -13.98 27.05
N ILE A 100 14.19 -14.63 26.05
CA ILE A 100 13.74 -16.03 26.19
C ILE A 100 14.92 -16.98 26.34
N PHE A 101 15.99 -16.77 25.58
CA PHE A 101 17.16 -17.65 25.62
C PHE A 101 17.83 -17.65 27.01
N TYR A 102 18.00 -16.47 27.62
CA TYR A 102 18.72 -16.33 28.89
C TYR A 102 17.83 -16.55 30.11
N PHE A 103 16.60 -16.01 30.13
CA PHE A 103 15.69 -16.08 31.28
C PHE A 103 14.70 -17.25 31.22
N GLY A 104 14.69 -18.00 30.12
CA GLY A 104 13.79 -19.13 29.90
C GLY A 104 12.36 -18.71 29.53
N ASN A 105 11.43 -19.66 29.65
CA ASN A 105 10.03 -19.54 29.20
C ASN A 105 9.05 -19.18 30.33
N GLY A 106 9.53 -18.59 31.43
CA GLY A 106 8.67 -18.10 32.49
C GLY A 106 7.68 -17.04 32.01
N TRP A 107 6.56 -16.87 32.72
CA TRP A 107 5.49 -15.93 32.33
C TRP A 107 5.99 -14.50 32.14
N ILE A 108 6.87 -14.02 33.02
CA ILE A 108 7.42 -12.65 32.95
C ILE A 108 8.25 -12.47 31.68
N ALA A 109 9.22 -13.35 31.43
CA ALA A 109 10.06 -13.31 30.23
C ALA A 109 9.23 -13.43 28.95
N THR A 110 8.22 -14.30 28.95
CA THR A 110 7.29 -14.48 27.82
C THR A 110 6.49 -13.22 27.53
N VAL A 111 5.90 -12.59 28.54
CA VAL A 111 5.09 -11.36 28.35
C VAL A 111 5.95 -10.19 27.87
N ILE A 112 7.15 -10.01 28.44
CA ILE A 112 8.09 -8.97 28.00
C ILE A 112 8.48 -9.20 26.53
N THR A 113 8.85 -10.44 26.20
CA THR A 113 9.21 -10.82 24.82
C THR A 113 8.06 -10.55 23.86
N ALA A 114 6.84 -10.97 24.21
CA ALA A 114 5.66 -10.76 23.39
C ALA A 114 5.39 -9.27 23.13
N PHE A 115 5.56 -8.41 24.15
CA PHE A 115 5.39 -6.96 24.00
C PHE A 115 6.45 -6.33 23.09
N ILE A 116 7.72 -6.73 23.25
CA ILE A 116 8.82 -6.24 22.41
C ILE A 116 8.61 -6.69 20.97
N LEU A 117 8.30 -7.97 20.73
CA LEU A 117 8.03 -8.49 19.39
C LEU A 117 6.80 -7.85 18.76
N ALA A 118 5.70 -7.67 19.51
CA ALA A 118 4.51 -7.01 18.98
C ALA A 118 4.83 -5.57 18.51
N THR A 119 5.60 -4.83 19.31
CA THR A 119 6.05 -3.48 18.97
C THR A 119 6.97 -3.49 17.75
N SER A 120 7.97 -4.37 17.74
CA SER A 120 8.91 -4.55 16.63
C SER A 120 8.18 -4.90 15.33
N GLN A 121 7.25 -5.84 15.37
CA GLN A 121 6.49 -6.30 14.21
C GLN A 121 5.54 -5.26 13.65
N ALA A 122 4.93 -4.43 14.51
CA ALA A 122 4.13 -3.29 14.10
C ALA A 122 4.99 -2.25 13.36
N GLN A 123 6.14 -1.90 13.93
CA GLN A 123 7.09 -0.98 13.30
C GLN A 123 7.68 -1.52 11.99
N ALA A 124 8.06 -2.80 11.96
CA ALA A 124 8.51 -3.48 10.74
C ALA A 124 7.43 -3.48 9.66
N GLY A 125 6.14 -3.54 10.03
CA GLY A 125 5.02 -3.41 9.10
C GLY A 125 4.99 -2.05 8.38
N TRP A 126 5.15 -0.95 9.13
CA TRP A 126 5.22 0.39 8.54
C TRP A 126 6.48 0.59 7.70
N LEU A 127 7.63 0.14 8.20
CA LEU A 127 8.88 0.25 7.46
C LEU A 127 8.84 -0.54 6.14
N GLN A 128 8.30 -1.76 6.17
CA GLN A 128 8.14 -2.56 4.94
C GLN A 128 7.14 -1.93 3.97
N HIS A 129 6.07 -1.30 4.47
CA HIS A 129 5.09 -0.59 3.65
C HIS A 129 5.74 0.54 2.83
N ASP A 130 6.61 1.33 3.46
CA ASP A 130 7.32 2.42 2.78
C ASP A 130 8.27 1.91 1.68
N TYR A 131 8.96 0.79 1.93
CA TYR A 131 9.76 0.12 0.89
C TYR A 131 8.87 -0.47 -0.21
N GLY A 132 7.73 -1.07 0.13
CA GLY A 132 6.77 -1.62 -0.84
C GLY A 132 6.19 -0.57 -1.77
N HIS A 133 6.00 0.66 -1.27
CA HIS A 133 5.61 1.83 -2.06
C HIS A 133 6.72 2.49 -2.85
N LEU A 134 7.96 2.01 -2.73
CA LEU A 134 9.14 2.57 -3.39
C LEU A 134 9.49 4.00 -2.95
N SER A 135 9.14 4.35 -1.70
CA SER A 135 9.24 5.71 -1.16
C SER A 135 10.63 6.04 -0.59
N VAL A 136 11.48 5.03 -0.34
CA VAL A 136 12.75 5.23 0.36
C VAL A 136 13.91 5.50 -0.60
N TYR A 137 14.09 4.69 -1.64
CA TYR A 137 15.19 4.87 -2.60
C TYR A 137 14.70 5.35 -3.97
N LYS A 138 15.51 6.17 -4.64
CA LYS A 138 15.23 6.60 -6.03
C LYS A 138 15.14 5.42 -7.00
N LYS A 139 16.03 4.43 -6.88
CA LYS A 139 16.00 3.20 -7.68
C LYS A 139 15.04 2.19 -7.04
N SER A 140 14.08 1.64 -7.81
CA SER A 140 13.11 0.65 -7.30
C SER A 140 13.80 -0.61 -6.79
N THR A 141 14.88 -1.05 -7.43
CA THR A 141 15.61 -2.27 -7.06
C THR A 141 15.99 -2.30 -5.58
N TRP A 142 16.51 -1.20 -5.04
CA TRP A 142 16.91 -1.13 -3.63
C TRP A 142 15.72 -1.19 -2.67
N ASN A 143 14.60 -0.56 -3.05
CA ASN A 143 13.36 -0.69 -2.28
C ASN A 143 12.86 -2.13 -2.29
N HIS A 144 12.83 -2.80 -3.45
CA HIS A 144 12.37 -4.19 -3.54
C HIS A 144 13.25 -5.15 -2.75
N ILE A 145 14.57 -4.95 -2.73
CA ILE A 145 15.47 -5.77 -1.91
C ILE A 145 15.15 -5.58 -0.42
N ALA A 146 15.07 -4.34 0.05
CA ALA A 146 14.75 -4.04 1.44
C ALA A 146 13.35 -4.52 1.82
N HIS A 147 12.37 -4.33 0.94
CA HIS A 147 11.00 -4.79 1.06
C HIS A 147 10.92 -6.31 1.26
N LYS A 148 11.56 -7.09 0.37
CA LYS A 148 11.66 -8.55 0.46
C LYS A 148 12.33 -9.02 1.74
N PHE A 149 13.41 -8.37 2.15
CA PHE A 149 14.07 -8.69 3.41
C PHE A 149 13.12 -8.48 4.60
N MET A 150 12.47 -7.32 4.69
CA MET A 150 11.59 -6.99 5.81
C MET A 150 10.39 -7.94 5.90
N ILE A 151 9.62 -8.07 4.83
CA ILE A 151 8.39 -8.88 4.88
C ILE A 151 8.66 -10.37 4.87
N GLY A 152 9.66 -10.82 4.11
CA GLY A 152 10.04 -12.22 4.07
C GLY A 152 10.68 -12.65 5.38
N HIS A 153 11.83 -12.07 5.73
CA HIS A 153 12.65 -12.58 6.82
C HIS A 153 12.19 -12.13 8.21
N LEU A 154 11.67 -10.90 8.35
CA LEU A 154 11.22 -10.42 9.67
C LEU A 154 9.75 -10.71 9.94
N LYS A 155 8.89 -10.74 8.91
CA LYS A 155 7.44 -10.92 9.09
C LYS A 155 6.90 -12.27 8.64
N GLY A 156 7.65 -13.04 7.85
CA GLY A 156 7.20 -14.34 7.33
C GLY A 156 6.06 -14.22 6.29
N ALA A 157 6.14 -13.24 5.39
CA ALA A 157 5.14 -13.03 4.34
C ALA A 157 5.78 -12.69 2.98
N SER A 158 5.01 -12.85 1.90
CA SER A 158 5.46 -12.62 0.53
C SER A 158 5.37 -11.14 0.14
N ALA A 159 6.50 -10.60 -0.36
CA ALA A 159 6.55 -9.27 -0.94
C ALA A 159 5.72 -9.15 -2.22
N ASN A 160 5.73 -10.20 -3.05
CA ASN A 160 4.99 -10.22 -4.32
C ASN A 160 3.48 -10.25 -4.07
N TRP A 161 3.02 -11.11 -3.15
CA TRP A 161 1.62 -11.17 -2.73
C TRP A 161 1.16 -9.82 -2.16
N TRP A 162 1.96 -9.24 -1.27
CA TRP A 162 1.64 -7.95 -0.67
C TRP A 162 1.52 -6.87 -1.75
N ASN A 163 2.50 -6.73 -2.65
CA ASN A 163 2.45 -5.75 -3.74
C ASN A 163 1.24 -5.97 -4.66
N HIS A 164 0.97 -7.21 -5.07
CA HIS A 164 -0.15 -7.53 -5.95
C HIS A 164 -1.49 -7.08 -5.36
N ARG A 165 -1.75 -7.46 -4.10
CA ARG A 165 -2.96 -7.09 -3.39
C ARG A 165 -3.03 -5.58 -3.15
N HIS A 166 -1.95 -5.01 -2.64
CA HIS A 166 -1.89 -3.60 -2.24
C HIS A 166 -2.04 -2.66 -3.43
N PHE A 167 -1.50 -3.02 -4.61
CA PHE A 167 -1.72 -2.26 -5.83
C PHE A 167 -3.18 -2.29 -6.29
N GLN A 168 -3.89 -3.42 -6.11
CA GLN A 168 -5.34 -3.48 -6.41
C GLN A 168 -6.13 -2.57 -5.46
N HIS A 169 -5.82 -2.62 -4.16
CA HIS A 169 -6.42 -1.72 -3.17
C HIS A 169 -6.23 -0.25 -3.56
N HIS A 170 -4.99 0.18 -3.83
CA HIS A 170 -4.71 1.58 -4.19
C HIS A 170 -5.24 2.00 -5.55
N ALA A 171 -5.44 1.08 -6.49
CA ALA A 171 -6.03 1.40 -7.79
C ALA A 171 -7.51 1.78 -7.67
N LYS A 172 -8.28 1.11 -6.80
CA LYS A 172 -9.74 1.33 -6.63
C LYS A 172 -10.18 1.11 -5.17
N PRO A 173 -9.72 1.94 -4.23
CA PRO A 173 -9.94 1.69 -2.80
C PRO A 173 -11.41 1.79 -2.42
N ASN A 174 -11.84 0.97 -1.46
CA ASN A 174 -13.20 0.92 -0.92
C ASN A 174 -14.32 0.65 -1.94
N ILE A 175 -13.98 0.08 -3.10
CA ILE A 175 -14.95 -0.33 -4.11
C ILE A 175 -15.16 -1.84 -4.03
N PHE A 176 -16.39 -2.25 -3.69
CA PHE A 176 -16.75 -3.67 -3.66
C PHE A 176 -16.42 -4.37 -4.99
N HIS A 177 -15.95 -5.62 -4.88
CA HIS A 177 -15.50 -6.46 -6.00
C HIS A 177 -14.27 -5.94 -6.77
N LYS A 178 -13.69 -4.80 -6.40
CA LYS A 178 -12.46 -4.25 -7.00
C LYS A 178 -11.33 -4.15 -5.98
N ASP A 179 -11.65 -3.75 -4.76
CA ASP A 179 -10.73 -3.68 -3.65
C ASP A 179 -10.75 -5.01 -2.86
N PRO A 180 -9.62 -5.76 -2.82
CA PRO A 180 -9.53 -7.01 -2.07
C PRO A 180 -9.61 -6.81 -0.55
N ASP A 181 -9.48 -5.60 -0.02
CA ASP A 181 -9.44 -5.34 1.42
C ASP A 181 -10.83 -5.13 2.03
N VAL A 182 -11.82 -4.80 1.20
CA VAL A 182 -13.25 -4.74 1.59
C VAL A 182 -14.04 -5.95 1.11
N ASN A 183 -13.39 -6.91 0.46
CA ASN A 183 -13.97 -8.20 0.12
C ASN A 183 -13.87 -9.16 1.31
N MET A 184 -14.44 -8.74 2.44
CA MET A 184 -14.54 -9.58 3.61
C MET A 184 -15.48 -10.74 3.28
N LEU A 185 -15.10 -11.97 3.65
CA LEU A 185 -16.01 -13.12 3.65
C LEU A 185 -17.32 -12.74 4.37
N HIS A 186 -18.34 -13.60 4.35
CA HIS A 186 -19.64 -13.36 5.01
C HIS A 186 -19.57 -13.28 6.56
N VAL A 187 -18.39 -12.98 7.10
CA VAL A 187 -18.08 -12.70 8.50
C VAL A 187 -18.47 -11.27 8.88
N PHE A 188 -18.28 -10.30 7.97
CA PHE A 188 -18.58 -8.88 8.22
C PHE A 188 -19.42 -8.28 7.09
N VAL A 189 -20.22 -7.28 7.44
CA VAL A 189 -20.95 -6.45 6.47
C VAL A 189 -20.44 -5.02 6.59
N LEU A 190 -19.90 -4.50 5.49
CA LEU A 190 -19.20 -3.22 5.41
C LEU A 190 -20.01 -2.15 4.68
N GLY A 191 -19.74 -0.91 5.05
CA GLY A 191 -20.35 0.26 4.42
C GLY A 191 -21.86 0.35 4.64
N LYS A 192 -22.51 1.21 3.85
CA LYS A 192 -23.94 1.52 4.02
C LYS A 192 -24.86 0.47 3.40
N TRP A 193 -24.41 -0.22 2.34
CA TRP A 193 -25.29 -1.03 1.50
C TRP A 193 -25.31 -2.52 1.86
N GLN A 194 -24.17 -3.14 2.21
CA GLN A 194 -24.12 -4.57 2.54
C GLN A 194 -25.04 -4.95 3.71
N PRO A 195 -25.10 -4.20 4.84
CA PRO A 195 -26.01 -4.54 5.94
C PRO A 195 -27.47 -4.52 5.51
N ILE A 196 -27.87 -3.55 4.67
CA ILE A 196 -29.24 -3.43 4.14
C ILE A 196 -29.55 -4.60 3.21
N GLU A 197 -28.63 -4.94 2.31
CA GLU A 197 -28.79 -6.05 1.37
C GLU A 197 -28.92 -7.39 2.08
N TYR A 198 -28.05 -7.66 3.06
CA TYR A 198 -28.10 -8.87 3.87
C TYR A 198 -29.40 -8.95 4.68
N GLY A 199 -29.85 -7.82 5.24
CA GLY A 199 -31.14 -7.72 5.93
C GLY A 199 -32.33 -8.03 5.01
N LYS A 200 -32.38 -7.43 3.80
CA LYS A 200 -33.43 -7.69 2.80
C LYS A 200 -33.46 -9.15 2.36
N LYS A 201 -32.29 -9.74 2.13
CA LYS A 201 -32.13 -11.16 1.75
C LYS A 201 -32.32 -12.12 2.92
N LYS A 202 -32.51 -11.62 4.14
CA LYS A 202 -32.61 -12.40 5.38
C LYS A 202 -31.41 -13.35 5.59
N LEU A 203 -30.22 -12.94 5.15
CA LEU A 203 -28.98 -13.71 5.34
C LEU A 203 -28.53 -13.60 6.79
N LYS A 204 -28.50 -14.73 7.51
CA LYS A 204 -28.24 -14.80 8.96
C LYS A 204 -27.05 -15.70 9.31
N TYR A 205 -25.93 -15.54 8.62
CA TYR A 205 -24.71 -16.31 8.93
C TYR A 205 -24.12 -15.94 10.30
N LEU A 206 -24.20 -14.66 10.69
CA LEU A 206 -23.70 -14.13 11.95
C LEU A 206 -24.62 -13.04 12.51
N PRO A 207 -24.53 -12.72 13.82
CA PRO A 207 -25.26 -11.60 14.43
C PRO A 207 -24.62 -10.26 14.02
N TYR A 208 -24.85 -9.81 12.79
CA TYR A 208 -24.21 -8.60 12.23
C TYR A 208 -24.48 -7.30 13.01
N ASN A 209 -25.57 -7.23 13.78
CA ASN A 209 -25.86 -6.11 14.68
C ASN A 209 -24.89 -6.03 15.86
N HIS A 210 -24.27 -7.16 16.24
CA HIS A 210 -23.23 -7.26 17.28
C HIS A 210 -21.82 -7.34 16.68
N GLN A 211 -21.62 -7.02 15.39
CA GLN A 211 -20.30 -7.16 14.75
C GLN A 211 -19.20 -6.36 15.44
N HIS A 212 -19.54 -5.23 16.05
CA HIS A 212 -18.60 -4.43 16.83
C HIS A 212 -18.05 -5.16 18.06
N GLU A 213 -18.82 -6.09 18.64
CA GLU A 213 -18.42 -6.85 19.83
C GLU A 213 -17.41 -7.96 19.49
N TYR A 214 -17.59 -8.63 18.34
CA TYR A 214 -16.70 -9.72 17.93
C TYR A 214 -15.64 -9.32 16.91
N PHE A 215 -15.66 -8.10 16.38
CA PHE A 215 -14.72 -7.65 15.35
C PHE A 215 -13.27 -7.82 15.79
N PHE A 216 -12.90 -7.35 16.98
CA PHE A 216 -11.50 -7.44 17.45
C PHE A 216 -11.08 -8.85 17.84
N LEU A 217 -12.03 -9.70 18.24
CA LEU A 217 -11.76 -11.08 18.62
C LEU A 217 -11.64 -12.00 17.41
N ILE A 218 -12.40 -11.72 16.34
CA ILE A 218 -12.46 -12.58 15.15
C ILE A 218 -11.69 -11.97 13.99
N GLY A 219 -11.86 -10.68 13.72
CA GLY A 219 -11.30 -9.98 12.55
C GLY A 219 -9.78 -10.08 12.47
N PRO A 220 -9.01 -9.40 13.34
CA PRO A 220 -7.55 -9.46 13.28
C PRO A 220 -6.98 -10.89 13.36
N PRO A 221 -7.45 -11.77 14.28
CA PRO A 221 -6.96 -13.15 14.34
C PRO A 221 -7.37 -14.05 13.17
N LEU A 222 -8.46 -13.75 12.45
CA LEU A 222 -8.83 -14.49 11.24
C LEU A 222 -8.09 -13.95 10.01
N LEU A 223 -7.93 -12.63 9.94
CA LEU A 223 -7.39 -11.96 8.76
C LEU A 223 -5.88 -12.24 8.61
N ILE A 224 -5.11 -11.99 9.68
CA ILE A 224 -3.65 -11.96 9.59
C ILE A 224 -3.03 -13.37 9.62
N PRO A 225 -3.26 -14.21 10.64
CA PRO A 225 -2.59 -15.50 10.71
C PRO A 225 -3.26 -16.60 9.89
N LEU A 226 -4.54 -16.45 9.49
CA LEU A 226 -5.24 -17.50 8.73
C LEU A 226 -5.45 -17.09 7.27
N TYR A 227 -6.23 -16.02 7.01
CA TYR A 227 -6.63 -15.67 5.66
C TYR A 227 -5.44 -15.21 4.80
N PHE A 228 -4.58 -14.34 5.34
CA PHE A 228 -3.40 -13.87 4.61
C PHE A 228 -2.39 -14.99 4.40
N GLN A 229 -2.15 -15.85 5.40
CA GLN A 229 -1.26 -17.01 5.24
C GLN A 229 -1.76 -17.97 4.16
N TYR A 230 -3.06 -18.28 4.16
CA TYR A 230 -3.67 -19.06 3.07
C TYR A 230 -3.46 -18.38 1.71
N GLN A 231 -3.73 -17.08 1.59
CA GLN A 231 -3.54 -16.37 0.32
C GLN A 231 -2.08 -16.31 -0.13
N ILE A 232 -1.13 -16.14 0.79
CA ILE A 232 0.30 -16.13 0.50
C ILE A 232 0.71 -17.48 -0.10
N ILE A 233 0.35 -18.58 0.56
CA ILE A 233 0.65 -19.94 0.09
C ILE A 233 0.00 -20.21 -1.27
N MET A 234 -1.28 -19.86 -1.42
CA MET A 234 -1.99 -20.05 -2.69
C MET A 234 -1.40 -19.20 -3.82
N SER A 235 -1.02 -17.96 -3.54
CA SER A 235 -0.40 -17.07 -4.52
C SER A 235 0.97 -17.59 -4.94
N MET A 236 1.77 -18.05 -3.99
CA MET A 236 3.06 -18.71 -4.24
C MET A 236 2.89 -19.92 -5.17
N ILE A 237 1.92 -20.80 -4.90
CA ILE A 237 1.66 -22.00 -5.72
C ILE A 237 1.16 -21.63 -7.13
N VAL A 238 0.16 -20.74 -7.22
CA VAL A 238 -0.48 -20.36 -8.49
C VAL A 238 0.50 -19.62 -9.41
N HIS A 239 1.31 -18.72 -8.86
CA HIS A 239 2.27 -17.92 -9.63
C HIS A 239 3.64 -18.56 -9.74
N ARG A 240 3.88 -19.68 -9.04
CA ARG A 240 5.17 -20.40 -8.96
C ARG A 240 6.31 -19.54 -8.38
N ASP A 241 5.99 -18.68 -7.43
CA ASP A 241 6.92 -17.75 -6.76
C ASP A 241 7.66 -18.42 -5.59
N TRP A 242 8.43 -19.49 -5.87
CA TRP A 242 9.11 -20.30 -4.84
C TRP A 242 10.15 -19.54 -4.00
N VAL A 243 10.51 -18.32 -4.38
CA VAL A 243 11.34 -17.44 -3.56
C VAL A 243 10.66 -17.12 -2.23
N ASP A 244 9.32 -17.16 -2.16
CA ASP A 244 8.55 -16.93 -0.94
C ASP A 244 8.44 -18.18 -0.05
N ALA A 245 9.03 -19.31 -0.44
CA ALA A 245 9.08 -20.54 0.37
C ALA A 245 10.27 -20.59 1.34
N PHE A 246 11.20 -19.63 1.24
CA PHE A 246 12.43 -19.52 2.02
C PHE A 246 12.49 -18.15 2.72
#